data_AF-A0A2W6BHJ1-F1
#
_entry.id   AF-A0A2W6BHJ1-F1
#
_cell.length_a   1.000
_cell.length_b   1.000
_cell.length_c   1.000
_cell.angle_alpha   90.00
_cell.angle_beta   90.00
_cell.angle_gamma   90.00
#
_symmetry.space_group_name_H-M   'P 1'
#
loop_
_entity.id
_entity.type
_entity.pdbx_description
1 polymer ?
#
loop_
_entity_poly.entity_id
_entity_poly.type
_entity_poly.pdbx_seq_one_letter_code
_entity_poly.pdbx_strand_id
1 'polypeptide(L)'
;MTAQIAYARLRAAAESGTLAALCDRHRILLVTVFGSVVYQEVTGDERSTATAPPHDLDIAVFFDPGAIKTESTTLVDVVNDLMDLTLFDRVDVMVLNRAGVVAKDQALSMGVPLFEAEPTMYARMQMAASTQRMDTAALRRANLELMAEGSVLR
;
A
#
# COMPACT_ATOMS: atom_id res chain seq x y z
N MET A 1 -0.67 -18.88 9.82
CA MET A 1 -0.92 -18.59 8.39
C MET A 1 0.21 -17.70 7.89
N THR A 2 0.63 -17.78 6.62
CA THR A 2 1.70 -16.95 6.07
C THR A 2 1.14 -15.75 5.31
N ALA A 3 1.96 -14.71 5.13
CA ALA A 3 1.60 -13.53 4.34
C ALA A 3 1.24 -13.89 2.88
N GLN A 4 1.89 -14.89 2.28
CA GLN A 4 1.54 -15.33 0.91
C GLN A 4 0.16 -15.97 0.83
N ILE A 5 -0.25 -16.75 1.83
CA ILE A 5 -1.60 -17.33 1.87
C ILE A 5 -2.64 -16.22 2.06
N ALA A 6 -2.32 -15.24 2.91
CA ALA A 6 -3.16 -14.05 3.11
C ALA A 6 -3.33 -13.25 1.81
N TYR A 7 -2.24 -13.02 1.07
CA TYR A 7 -2.27 -12.37 -0.23
C TYR A 7 -3.08 -13.17 -1.28
N ALA A 8 -2.89 -14.48 -1.36
CA ALA A 8 -3.67 -15.34 -2.26
C ALA A 8 -5.19 -15.28 -1.96
N ARG A 9 -5.56 -15.22 -0.67
CA ARG A 9 -6.95 -15.01 -0.25
C ARG A 9 -7.47 -13.64 -0.65
N LEU A 10 -6.68 -12.59 -0.46
CA LEU A 10 -7.05 -11.23 -0.85
C LEU A 10 -7.25 -11.12 -2.37
N ARG A 11 -6.41 -11.79 -3.16
CA ARG A 11 -6.58 -11.92 -4.61
C ARG A 11 -7.87 -12.65 -5.00
N ALA A 12 -8.16 -13.79 -4.37
CA ALA A 12 -9.42 -14.51 -4.60
C ALA A 12 -10.64 -13.65 -4.19
N ALA A 13 -10.51 -12.83 -3.14
CA ALA A 13 -11.53 -11.88 -2.74
C ALA A 13 -11.73 -10.76 -3.77
N ALA A 14 -10.65 -10.30 -4.42
CA ALA A 14 -10.74 -9.37 -5.54
C ALA A 14 -11.46 -10.00 -6.75
N GLU A 15 -11.09 -11.21 -7.13
CA GLU A 15 -11.68 -11.95 -8.25
C GLU A 15 -13.16 -12.28 -8.03
N SER A 16 -13.55 -12.60 -6.80
CA SER A 16 -14.95 -12.89 -6.44
C SER A 16 -15.82 -11.66 -6.19
N GLY A 17 -15.25 -10.45 -6.16
CA GLY A 17 -15.95 -9.21 -5.80
C GLY A 17 -16.17 -9.01 -4.29
N THR A 18 -15.72 -9.94 -3.44
CA THR A 18 -15.78 -9.80 -1.97
C THR A 18 -14.99 -8.58 -1.50
N LEU A 19 -13.82 -8.34 -2.09
CA LEU A 19 -13.01 -7.14 -1.82
C LEU A 19 -13.73 -5.87 -2.28
N ALA A 20 -14.39 -5.89 -3.45
CA ALA A 20 -15.15 -4.75 -3.94
C ALA A 20 -16.29 -4.37 -2.98
N ALA A 21 -17.00 -5.36 -2.42
CA ALA A 21 -18.03 -5.12 -1.41
C ALA A 21 -17.45 -4.55 -0.10
N LEU A 22 -16.25 -4.95 0.32
CA LEU A 22 -15.53 -4.33 1.43
C LEU A 22 -15.18 -2.87 1.12
N CYS A 23 -14.64 -2.61 -0.06
CA CYS A 23 -14.27 -1.27 -0.50
C CYS A 23 -15.46 -0.32 -0.53
N ASP A 24 -16.61 -0.79 -1.02
CA ASP A 24 -17.84 0.02 -1.08
C ASP A 24 -18.32 0.43 0.33
N ARG A 25 -18.38 -0.51 1.28
CA ARG A 25 -18.75 -0.23 2.70
C ARG A 25 -17.85 0.82 3.35
N HIS A 26 -16.57 0.78 3.02
CA HIS A 26 -15.54 1.65 3.61
C HIS A 26 -15.20 2.87 2.78
N ARG A 27 -15.87 3.06 1.62
CA ARG A 27 -15.61 4.17 0.69
C ARG A 27 -14.14 4.21 0.24
N ILE A 28 -13.58 3.03 -0.01
CA ILE A 28 -12.24 2.86 -0.59
C ILE A 28 -12.38 2.87 -2.11
N LEU A 29 -11.56 3.69 -2.76
CA LEU A 29 -11.54 3.84 -4.22
C LEU A 29 -10.38 3.07 -4.87
N LEU A 30 -9.31 2.79 -4.12
CA LEU A 30 -8.17 2.02 -4.60
C LEU A 30 -7.63 1.10 -3.51
N VAL A 31 -7.31 -0.14 -3.87
CA VAL A 31 -6.51 -1.07 -3.04
C VAL A 31 -5.33 -1.57 -3.86
N THR A 32 -4.13 -1.45 -3.31
CA THR A 32 -2.92 -2.07 -3.86
C THR A 32 -2.15 -2.80 -2.77
N VAL A 33 -1.59 -3.96 -3.11
CA VAL A 33 -0.68 -4.70 -2.24
C VAL A 33 0.74 -4.38 -2.66
N PHE A 34 1.62 -4.08 -1.71
CA PHE A 34 3.02 -3.77 -1.99
C PHE A 34 3.94 -4.55 -1.06
N GLY A 35 5.22 -4.21 -1.06
CA GLY A 35 6.19 -4.78 -0.12
C GLY A 35 6.63 -6.19 -0.49
N SER A 36 7.07 -6.92 0.53
CA SER A 36 7.81 -8.18 0.36
C SER A 36 6.97 -9.30 -0.25
N VAL A 37 5.65 -9.29 -0.04
CA VAL A 37 4.74 -10.35 -0.51
C VAL A 37 4.53 -10.36 -2.03
N VAL A 38 4.63 -9.19 -2.68
CA VAL A 38 4.50 -9.04 -4.14
C VAL A 38 5.83 -8.79 -4.84
N TYR A 39 6.95 -8.70 -4.10
CA TYR A 39 8.24 -8.31 -4.65
C TYR A 39 8.67 -9.19 -5.84
N GLN A 40 8.52 -10.50 -5.73
CA GLN A 40 8.83 -11.43 -6.83
C GLN A 40 7.90 -11.24 -8.03
N GLU A 41 6.60 -10.99 -7.81
CA GLU A 41 5.63 -10.75 -8.88
C GLU A 41 5.97 -9.48 -9.67
N VAL A 42 6.42 -8.44 -8.98
CA VAL A 42 6.74 -7.14 -9.58
C VAL A 42 8.12 -7.14 -10.25
N THR A 43 9.14 -7.77 -9.64
CA THR A 43 10.53 -7.70 -10.12
C THR A 43 10.95 -8.87 -11.00
N GLY A 44 10.27 -10.02 -10.90
CA GLY A 44 10.72 -11.27 -11.48
C GLY A 44 11.97 -11.88 -10.82
N ASP A 45 12.48 -11.31 -9.72
CA ASP A 45 13.68 -11.82 -9.03
C ASP A 45 13.34 -12.93 -8.02
N GLU A 46 13.50 -14.17 -8.45
CA GLU A 46 13.28 -15.37 -7.63
C GLU A 46 14.24 -15.49 -6.44
N ARG A 47 15.39 -14.80 -6.43
CA ARG A 47 16.36 -14.89 -5.32
C ARG A 47 15.88 -14.17 -4.06
N SER A 48 15.00 -13.18 -4.20
CA SER A 48 14.55 -12.37 -3.08
C SER A 48 13.66 -13.16 -2.11
N THR A 49 12.81 -14.06 -2.60
CA THR A 49 11.91 -14.89 -1.77
C THR A 49 12.61 -16.12 -1.19
N ALA A 50 13.72 -16.54 -1.78
CA ALA A 50 14.57 -17.62 -1.25
C ALA A 50 15.36 -17.21 0.01
N THR A 51 15.58 -15.90 0.22
CA THR A 51 16.43 -15.39 1.30
C THR A 51 15.64 -15.18 2.60
N ALA A 52 14.39 -14.73 2.53
CA ALA A 52 13.47 -14.68 3.66
C ALA A 52 12.00 -14.64 3.19
N PRO A 53 11.08 -15.40 3.82
CA PRO A 53 9.68 -15.28 3.52
C PRO A 53 9.11 -13.93 4.01
N PRO A 54 8.13 -13.33 3.29
CA PRO A 54 7.40 -12.14 3.73
C PRO A 54 6.73 -12.38 5.08
N HIS A 55 6.83 -11.39 5.95
CA HIS A 55 6.40 -11.49 7.34
C HIS A 55 5.00 -10.90 7.55
N ASP A 56 4.69 -9.82 6.82
CA ASP A 56 3.52 -8.97 6.87
C ASP A 56 2.84 -8.90 5.48
N LEU A 57 1.61 -8.35 5.49
CA LEU A 57 0.84 -8.05 4.29
C LEU A 57 0.64 -6.53 4.23
N ASP A 58 1.48 -5.86 3.44
CA ASP A 58 1.41 -4.41 3.21
C ASP A 58 0.31 -4.06 2.20
N ILE A 59 -0.67 -3.26 2.62
CA ILE A 59 -1.81 -2.84 1.81
C ILE A 59 -1.89 -1.32 1.80
N ALA A 60 -1.92 -0.72 0.62
CA ALA A 60 -2.19 0.70 0.45
C ALA A 60 -3.65 0.90 0.01
N VAL A 61 -4.35 1.80 0.70
CA VAL A 61 -5.74 2.17 0.41
C VAL A 61 -5.86 3.66 0.11
N PHE A 62 -6.71 4.00 -0.85
CA PHE A 62 -7.13 5.38 -1.10
C PHE A 62 -8.62 5.51 -0.79
N PHE A 63 -8.96 6.38 0.16
CA PHE A 63 -10.35 6.66 0.50
C PHE A 63 -10.92 7.77 -0.37
N ASP A 64 -12.23 7.74 -0.56
CA ASP A 64 -13.00 8.85 -1.13
C ASP A 64 -12.84 10.11 -0.25
N PRO A 65 -12.21 11.18 -0.77
CA PRO A 65 -12.04 12.43 -0.03
C PRO A 65 -13.36 13.12 0.38
N GLY A 66 -14.47 12.78 -0.28
CA GLY A 66 -15.80 13.31 0.01
C GLY A 66 -16.56 12.56 1.09
N ALA A 67 -16.04 11.45 1.62
CA ALA A 67 -16.71 10.67 2.64
C ALA A 67 -16.56 11.30 4.04
N ILE A 68 -17.67 11.76 4.63
CA ILE A 68 -17.72 12.31 5.98
C ILE A 68 -17.73 11.15 7.00
N LYS A 69 -16.56 10.66 7.38
CA LYS A 69 -16.35 9.85 8.61
C LYS A 69 -15.11 10.37 9.33
N THR A 70 -15.07 10.24 10.66
CA THR A 70 -13.82 10.42 11.41
C THR A 70 -12.84 9.33 10.97
N GLU A 71 -11.86 9.71 10.15
CA GLU A 71 -10.91 8.80 9.47
C GLU A 71 -10.26 7.76 10.41
N SER A 72 -10.07 8.12 11.68
CA SER A 72 -9.48 7.25 12.71
C SER A 72 -10.30 5.99 13.00
N THR A 73 -11.63 6.11 13.05
CA THR A 73 -12.53 4.97 13.29
C THR A 73 -12.62 4.10 12.04
N THR A 74 -12.65 4.73 10.85
CA THR A 74 -12.72 4.03 9.57
C THR A 74 -11.49 3.16 9.30
N LEU A 75 -10.28 3.62 9.66
CA LEU A 75 -9.08 2.82 9.44
C LEU A 75 -9.06 1.54 10.29
N VAL A 76 -9.45 1.61 11.56
CA VAL A 76 -9.49 0.44 12.45
C VAL A 76 -10.46 -0.61 11.92
N ASP A 77 -11.66 -0.18 11.50
CA ASP A 77 -12.66 -1.07 10.92
C ASP A 77 -12.17 -1.72 9.62
N VAL A 78 -11.45 -0.96 8.77
CA VAL A 78 -10.84 -1.49 7.54
C VAL A 78 -9.76 -2.53 7.86
N VAL A 79 -8.88 -2.26 8.83
CA VAL A 79 -7.85 -3.23 9.24
C VAL A 79 -8.50 -4.51 9.75
N ASN A 80 -9.51 -4.42 10.62
CA ASN A 80 -10.21 -5.59 11.15
C ASN A 80 -10.88 -6.39 10.02
N ASP A 81 -11.60 -5.74 9.11
CA ASP A 81 -12.25 -6.41 7.99
C ASP A 81 -11.23 -7.08 7.05
N LEU A 82 -10.05 -6.48 6.85
CA LEU A 82 -8.96 -7.08 6.06
C LEU A 82 -8.33 -8.28 6.78
N MET A 83 -8.14 -8.19 8.10
CA MET A 83 -7.65 -9.31 8.91
C MET A 83 -8.64 -10.47 8.88
N ASP A 84 -9.94 -10.20 8.99
CA ASP A 84 -10.99 -11.23 8.90
C ASP A 84 -11.08 -11.84 7.50
N LEU A 85 -11.00 -11.02 6.45
CA LEU A 85 -11.02 -11.48 5.06
C LEU A 85 -9.83 -12.39 4.73
N THR A 86 -8.64 -12.01 5.20
CA THR A 86 -7.41 -12.75 4.93
C THR A 86 -7.13 -13.85 5.96
N LEU A 87 -7.83 -13.82 7.10
CA LEU A 87 -7.57 -14.58 8.33
C LEU A 87 -6.11 -14.40 8.83
N PHE A 88 -5.54 -13.22 8.63
CA PHE A 88 -4.14 -12.91 8.93
C PHE A 88 -4.04 -11.64 9.76
N ASP A 89 -3.22 -11.66 10.81
CA ASP A 89 -3.13 -10.64 11.85
C ASP A 89 -1.99 -9.62 11.63
N ARG A 90 -1.06 -9.90 10.72
CA ARG A 90 0.05 -8.99 10.40
C ARG A 90 -0.21 -8.23 9.11
N VAL A 91 -1.33 -7.49 9.11
CA VAL A 91 -1.75 -6.64 7.99
C VAL A 91 -1.38 -5.19 8.31
N ASP A 92 -0.53 -4.60 7.48
CA ASP A 92 -0.11 -3.21 7.61
C ASP A 92 -0.81 -2.36 6.56
N VAL A 93 -1.59 -1.37 7.01
CA VAL A 93 -2.40 -0.54 6.11
C VAL A 93 -1.85 0.88 6.01
N MET A 94 -1.45 1.27 4.80
CA MET A 94 -1.06 2.63 4.45
C MET A 94 -2.21 3.40 3.80
N VAL A 95 -2.50 4.60 4.31
CA VAL A 95 -3.50 5.51 3.73
C VAL A 95 -2.86 6.47 2.72
N LEU A 96 -3.12 6.24 1.44
CA LEU A 96 -2.53 7.00 0.32
C LEU A 96 -2.94 8.48 0.32
N ASN A 97 -4.07 8.84 0.90
CA ASN A 97 -4.51 10.23 1.03
C ASN A 97 -3.45 11.10 1.73
N ARG A 98 -2.78 10.56 2.75
CA ARG A 98 -1.84 11.28 3.63
C ARG A 98 -0.40 10.76 3.64
N ALA A 99 -0.13 9.65 2.95
CA ALA A 99 1.22 9.08 2.91
C ALA A 99 2.25 10.07 2.34
N GLY A 100 3.51 9.96 2.77
CA GLY A 100 4.59 10.75 2.19
C GLY A 100 4.87 10.35 0.74
N VAL A 101 5.42 11.26 -0.07
CA VAL A 101 5.69 11.04 -1.51
C VAL A 101 6.51 9.78 -1.80
N VAL A 102 7.46 9.45 -0.93
CA VAL A 102 8.30 8.24 -1.05
C VAL A 102 7.49 6.97 -0.82
N ALA A 103 6.65 6.95 0.21
CA ALA A 103 5.84 5.79 0.55
C ALA A 103 4.72 5.57 -0.48
N LYS A 104 4.07 6.65 -0.95
CA LYS A 104 3.09 6.58 -2.05
C LYS A 104 3.70 5.99 -3.30
N ASP A 105 4.84 6.52 -3.75
CA ASP A 105 5.51 6.02 -4.94
C ASP A 105 5.97 4.56 -4.76
N GLN A 106 6.47 4.17 -3.59
CA GLN A 106 6.81 2.78 -3.32
C GLN A 106 5.60 1.85 -3.49
N ALA A 107 4.45 2.20 -2.90
CA ALA A 107 3.26 1.37 -3.00
C ALA A 107 2.62 1.35 -4.39
N LEU A 108 2.74 2.43 -5.17
CA LEU A 108 2.12 2.53 -6.49
C LEU A 108 3.05 2.09 -7.63
N SER A 109 4.37 2.16 -7.46
CA SER A 109 5.35 1.74 -8.47
C SER A 109 5.78 0.30 -8.27
N MET A 110 5.78 -0.19 -7.03
CA MET A 110 6.14 -1.57 -6.68
C MET A 110 4.96 -2.36 -6.08
N GLY A 111 3.74 -1.96 -6.42
CA GLY A 111 2.52 -2.60 -5.97
C GLY A 111 1.79 -3.35 -7.08
N VAL A 112 0.85 -4.19 -6.64
CA VAL A 112 -0.13 -4.89 -7.47
C VAL A 112 -1.51 -4.31 -7.14
N PRO A 113 -2.21 -3.66 -8.09
CA PRO A 113 -3.57 -3.19 -7.85
C PRO A 113 -4.53 -4.38 -7.74
N LEU A 114 -5.35 -4.40 -6.68
CA LEU A 114 -6.39 -5.42 -6.48
C LEU A 114 -7.80 -4.86 -6.64
N PHE A 115 -7.98 -3.55 -6.51
CA PHE A 115 -9.27 -2.89 -6.70
C PHE A 115 -9.08 -1.46 -7.17
N GLU A 116 -9.87 -1.04 -8.16
CA GLU A 116 -10.03 0.34 -8.63
C GLU A 116 -11.52 0.63 -8.80
N ALA A 117 -12.02 1.69 -8.15
CA ALA A 117 -13.42 2.11 -8.29
C ALA A 117 -13.71 2.68 -9.69
N GLU A 118 -12.71 3.30 -10.31
CA GLU A 118 -12.75 3.77 -11.69
C GLU A 118 -11.57 3.16 -12.47
N PRO A 119 -11.78 2.68 -13.70
CA PRO A 119 -10.68 2.23 -14.55
C PRO A 119 -9.59 3.30 -14.64
N THR A 120 -8.32 2.89 -14.59
CA THR A 120 -7.13 3.74 -14.71
C THR A 120 -6.78 4.62 -13.50
N MET A 121 -7.54 4.54 -12.40
CA MET A 121 -7.22 5.28 -11.17
C MET A 121 -5.81 4.98 -10.67
N TYR A 122 -5.42 3.71 -10.63
CA TYR A 122 -4.10 3.25 -10.24
C TYR A 122 -3.01 3.86 -11.13
N ALA A 123 -3.16 3.76 -12.46
CA ALA A 123 -2.19 4.31 -13.41
C ALA A 123 -2.02 5.82 -13.24
N ARG A 124 -3.12 6.56 -13.05
CA ARG A 124 -3.09 8.01 -12.80
C ARG A 124 -2.38 8.35 -11.49
N MET A 125 -2.68 7.63 -10.42
CA MET A 125 -2.06 7.83 -9.11
C MET A 125 -0.57 7.47 -9.13
N GLN A 126 -0.20 6.38 -9.80
CA GLN A 126 1.19 5.96 -9.98
C GLN A 126 2.00 7.05 -10.70
N MET A 127 1.53 7.52 -11.87
CA MET A 127 2.21 8.59 -12.61
C MET A 127 2.39 9.86 -11.78
N ALA A 128 1.34 10.26 -11.04
CA ALA A 128 1.40 11.43 -10.16
C ALA A 128 2.40 11.23 -9.01
N ALA A 129 2.41 10.07 -8.36
CA ALA A 129 3.33 9.77 -7.26
C ALA A 129 4.78 9.73 -7.72
N SER A 130 5.08 9.10 -8.87
CA SER A 130 6.42 9.07 -9.43
C SER A 130 6.92 10.46 -9.81
N THR A 131 6.05 11.29 -10.40
CA THR A 131 6.38 12.69 -10.73
C THR A 131 6.71 13.48 -9.46
N GLN A 132 5.84 13.41 -8.44
CA GLN A 132 6.06 14.07 -7.15
C GLN A 132 7.36 13.61 -6.47
N ARG A 133 7.70 12.32 -6.58
CA ARG A 133 8.96 11.80 -6.05
C ARG A 133 10.17 12.40 -6.77
N MET A 134 10.12 12.50 -8.10
CA MET A 134 11.19 13.11 -8.89
C MET A 134 11.37 14.58 -8.54
N ASP A 135 10.27 15.34 -8.47
CA ASP A 135 10.29 16.79 -8.17
C ASP A 135 10.87 17.07 -6.78
N THR A 136 10.56 16.22 -5.81
CA THR A 136 11.03 16.38 -4.42
C THR A 136 12.41 15.80 -4.18
N ALA A 137 13.07 15.19 -5.17
CA ALA A 137 14.31 14.44 -4.97
C ALA A 137 15.46 15.31 -4.44
N ALA A 138 15.66 16.50 -5.00
CA ALA A 138 16.74 17.41 -4.58
C ALA A 138 16.53 17.92 -3.14
N LEU A 139 15.30 18.34 -2.80
CA LEU A 139 14.95 18.78 -1.46
C LEU A 139 15.08 17.66 -0.43
N ARG A 140 14.65 16.44 -0.77
CA ARG A 140 14.81 15.27 0.11
C ARG A 140 16.27 14.94 0.34
N ARG A 141 17.13 15.04 -0.69
CA ARG A 141 18.57 14.84 -0.56
C ARG A 141 19.20 15.85 0.40
N ALA A 142 18.91 17.13 0.22
CA ALA A 142 19.39 18.18 1.12
C ALA A 142 18.93 17.96 2.56
N ASN A 143 17.67 17.56 2.77
CA ASN A 143 17.16 17.24 4.10
C ASN A 143 17.88 16.04 4.75
N LEU A 144 18.18 14.99 3.98
CA LEU A 144 18.96 13.84 4.45
C LEU A 144 20.40 14.23 4.82
N GLU A 145 21.04 15.09 4.03
CA GLU A 145 22.39 15.62 4.30
C GLU A 145 22.40 16.45 5.61
N LEU A 146 21.42 17.34 5.81
CA LEU A 146 21.26 18.10 7.05
C LEU A 146 21.05 17.21 8.28
N MET A 147 20.24 16.15 8.16
CA MET A 147 20.02 15.19 9.25
C MET A 147 21.28 14.38 9.58
N ALA A 148 22.06 14.00 8.55
CA ALA A 148 23.33 13.31 8.73
C ALA A 148 24.36 14.21 9.45
N GLU A 149 24.52 15.45 9.01
CA GLU A 149 25.42 16.43 9.64
C GLU A 149 25.02 16.75 11.09
N GLY A 150 23.73 16.89 11.36
CA GLY A 150 23.21 17.10 12.73
C GLY A 150 23.36 15.90 13.67
N SER A 151 23.51 14.68 13.12
CA SER A 151 23.73 13.44 13.90
C SER A 151 25.18 13.23 14.33
N VAL A 152 26.15 13.90 13.69
CA VAL A 152 27.59 13.78 14.01
C VAL A 152 27.99 14.70 15.18
N LEU A 153 27.12 15.63 15.58
CA LEU A 153 27.36 16.58 16.68
C LEU A 153 26.73 16.16 18.03
N ARG A 154 26.43 14.87 18.24
CA ARG A 154 25.94 14.34 19.52
C ARG A 154 26.82 13.23 20.06
#